data_AF-A0A7R7BVE3-F1
#
_entry.id   AF-A0A7R7BVE3-F1
#
_cell.length_a   1.000
_cell.length_b   1.000
_cell.length_c   1.000
_cell.angle_alpha   90.00
_cell.angle_beta   90.00
_cell.angle_gamma   90.00
#
_symmetry.space_group_name_H-M   'P 1'
#
loop_
_entity.id
_entity.type
_entity.pdbx_description
1 polymer ?
#
loop_
_entity_poly.entity_id
_entity_poly.type
_entity_poly.pdbx_seq_one_letter_code
_entity_poly.pdbx_strand_id
1 'polypeptide(L)'
;MSETELTSSDFSEAAEPFRLFAGWLDDATKSEINDPNSVALATVDAEGMPNVRMVLLKGFDENGFVFYTNFESAKGREILGSMKAAMCFHWKSLRRQVRARGPVEIVTEAEADAYYATRPRGSRIGAWASKQSRPLESRFALEKAVAEYTARHAIGEIPRPKHWSGFRIVPQTIEFWHDRPFRLHDRIVFSRNAEGGWDKTRLYP
;
A
#
# COMPACT_ATOMS: atom_id res chain seq x y z
N MET A 1 -37.39 15.11 5.44
CA MET A 1 -36.45 16.22 5.24
C MET A 1 -35.45 16.16 6.38
N SER A 2 -34.36 15.41 6.22
CA SER A 2 -33.21 15.50 7.11
C SER A 2 -32.07 16.09 6.29
N GLU A 3 -31.45 17.11 6.87
CA GLU A 3 -30.50 18.03 6.27
C GLU A 3 -29.45 17.32 5.42
N THR A 4 -29.45 17.68 4.14
CA THR A 4 -28.30 17.45 3.27
C THR A 4 -27.23 18.43 3.73
N GLU A 5 -26.48 18.05 4.77
CA GLU A 5 -25.26 18.76 5.14
C GLU A 5 -24.33 18.73 3.92
N LEU A 6 -24.27 19.87 3.24
CA LEU A 6 -23.22 20.25 2.30
C LEU A 6 -21.93 20.39 3.11
N THR A 7 -21.26 19.28 3.39
CA THR A 7 -19.90 19.30 3.95
C THR A 7 -18.98 18.41 3.13
N SER A 8 -17.80 18.96 2.83
CA SER A 8 -16.81 18.57 1.82
C SER A 8 -17.20 18.98 0.39
N SER A 9 -16.35 19.83 -0.21
CA SER A 9 -16.35 20.12 -1.65
C SER A 9 -16.63 18.87 -2.48
N ASP A 10 -17.38 19.00 -3.59
CA ASP A 10 -17.51 17.90 -4.55
C ASP A 10 -16.10 17.49 -5.00
N PHE A 11 -15.62 16.34 -4.53
CA PHE A 11 -14.28 15.86 -4.88
C PHE A 11 -14.13 15.63 -6.39
N SER A 12 -15.25 15.63 -7.13
CA SER A 12 -15.24 15.64 -8.59
C SER A 12 -14.58 16.89 -9.19
N GLU A 13 -14.45 17.99 -8.45
CA GLU A 13 -13.76 19.20 -8.90
C GLU A 13 -12.23 19.11 -8.77
N ALA A 14 -11.72 18.16 -7.98
CA ALA A 14 -10.27 18.01 -7.78
C ALA A 14 -9.52 17.80 -9.10
N ALA A 15 -8.38 18.48 -9.27
CA ALA A 15 -7.50 18.32 -10.44
C ALA A 15 -6.29 17.41 -10.14
N GLU A 16 -5.83 17.40 -8.89
CA GLU A 16 -4.60 16.73 -8.47
C GLU A 16 -4.91 15.46 -7.66
N PRO A 17 -4.72 14.24 -8.22
CA PRO A 17 -5.13 13.02 -7.56
C PRO A 17 -4.35 12.73 -6.28
N PHE A 18 -3.05 13.02 -6.23
CA PHE A 18 -2.26 12.78 -5.02
C PHE A 18 -2.64 13.73 -3.88
N ARG A 19 -3.02 14.97 -4.20
CA ARG A 19 -3.54 15.92 -3.21
C ARG A 19 -4.90 15.46 -2.68
N LEU A 20 -5.78 14.97 -3.55
CA LEU A 20 -7.07 14.40 -3.13
C LEU A 20 -6.86 13.16 -2.25
N PHE A 21 -5.96 12.26 -2.63
CA PHE A 21 -5.59 11.10 -1.83
C PHE A 21 -5.07 11.49 -0.45
N ALA A 22 -4.17 12.49 -0.38
CA ALA A 22 -3.64 12.99 0.89
C ALA A 22 -4.76 13.47 1.82
N GLY A 23 -5.73 14.23 1.30
CA GLY A 23 -6.89 14.68 2.06
C GLY A 23 -7.75 13.51 2.57
N TRP A 24 -8.03 12.51 1.72
CA TRP A 24 -8.83 11.34 2.13
C TRP A 24 -8.10 10.45 3.14
N LEU A 25 -6.77 10.31 3.02
CA LEU A 25 -5.96 9.57 3.99
C LEU A 25 -5.90 10.31 5.34
N ASP A 26 -5.84 11.64 5.34
CA ASP A 26 -5.90 12.46 6.56
C ASP A 26 -7.26 12.32 7.25
N ASP A 27 -8.36 12.36 6.50
CA ASP A 27 -9.70 12.07 7.02
C ASP A 27 -9.77 10.66 7.63
N ALA A 28 -9.27 9.64 6.91
CA ALA A 28 -9.25 8.27 7.40
C ALA A 28 -8.40 8.12 8.66
N THR A 29 -7.29 8.86 8.76
CA THR A 29 -6.43 8.87 9.95
C THR A 29 -7.15 9.37 11.19
N LYS A 30 -8.15 10.24 11.03
CA LYS A 30 -8.95 10.77 12.15
C LYS A 30 -10.10 9.84 12.55
N SER A 31 -10.60 9.00 11.64
CA SER A 31 -11.86 8.27 11.84
C SER A 31 -11.77 6.75 11.86
N GLU A 32 -10.78 6.14 11.18
CA GLU A 32 -10.65 4.69 11.13
C GLU A 32 -10.12 4.15 12.47
N ILE A 33 -10.69 3.02 12.90
CA ILE A 33 -10.37 2.41 14.21
C ILE A 33 -8.89 1.99 14.28
N ASN A 34 -8.35 1.42 13.20
CA ASN A 34 -6.98 0.95 13.12
C ASN A 34 -6.46 1.07 11.68
N ASP A 35 -5.15 1.28 11.56
CA ASP A 35 -4.38 1.21 10.32
C ASP A 35 -5.06 1.91 9.11
N PRO A 36 -5.27 3.24 9.16
CA PRO A 36 -5.86 4.00 8.05
C PRO A 36 -5.04 3.87 6.74
N ASN A 37 -3.76 3.54 6.85
CA ASN A 37 -2.84 3.28 5.74
C ASN A 37 -2.82 1.79 5.30
N SER A 38 -3.69 0.94 5.83
CA SER A 38 -3.84 -0.44 5.38
C SER A 38 -4.46 -0.50 4.00
N VAL A 39 -3.89 -1.36 3.14
CA VAL A 39 -4.27 -1.43 1.74
C VAL A 39 -4.23 -2.86 1.24
N ALA A 40 -5.25 -3.27 0.48
CA ALA A 40 -5.25 -4.54 -0.21
C ALA A 40 -4.36 -4.42 -1.45
N LEU A 41 -3.23 -5.12 -1.46
CA LEU A 41 -2.31 -5.19 -2.58
C LEU A 41 -2.64 -6.40 -3.45
N ALA A 42 -2.96 -6.17 -4.71
CA ALA A 42 -3.12 -7.19 -5.73
C ALA A 42 -1.86 -7.28 -6.60
N THR A 43 -1.44 -8.51 -6.88
CA THR A 43 -0.31 -8.87 -7.76
C THR A 43 -0.72 -10.05 -8.62
N VAL A 44 0.15 -10.47 -9.54
CA VAL A 44 -0.13 -11.54 -10.50
C VAL A 44 1.12 -12.41 -10.65
N ASP A 45 0.95 -13.72 -10.73
CA ASP A 45 2.05 -14.64 -11.00
C ASP A 45 2.42 -14.69 -12.50
N ALA A 46 3.37 -15.57 -12.85
CA ALA A 46 3.89 -15.68 -14.21
C ALA A 46 2.85 -16.23 -15.20
N GLU A 47 1.88 -16.99 -14.70
CA GLU A 47 0.79 -17.60 -15.46
C GLU A 47 -0.44 -16.66 -15.61
N GLY A 48 -0.43 -15.51 -14.94
CA GLY A 48 -1.54 -14.56 -14.96
C GLY A 48 -2.58 -14.77 -13.86
N MET A 49 -2.33 -15.65 -12.88
CA MET A 49 -3.23 -15.87 -11.74
C MET A 49 -3.10 -14.73 -10.74
N PRO A 50 -4.21 -14.05 -10.38
CA PRO A 50 -4.18 -12.95 -9.43
C PRO A 50 -4.03 -13.44 -7.99
N ASN A 51 -3.37 -12.62 -7.16
CA ASN A 51 -3.20 -12.86 -5.74
C ASN A 51 -3.38 -11.55 -4.94
N VAL A 52 -3.96 -11.61 -3.74
CA VAL A 52 -4.26 -10.41 -2.93
C VAL A 52 -3.94 -10.63 -1.46
N ARG A 53 -3.45 -9.57 -0.78
CA ARG A 53 -3.20 -9.56 0.67
C ARG A 53 -3.16 -8.13 1.19
N MET A 54 -3.29 -7.96 2.50
CA MET A 54 -3.07 -6.67 3.15
C MET A 54 -1.58 -6.33 3.25
N VAL A 55 -1.26 -5.08 3.00
CA VAL A 55 0.02 -4.43 3.33
C VAL A 55 -0.28 -3.05 3.92
N LEU A 56 0.76 -2.35 4.38
CA LEU A 56 0.64 -0.98 4.85
C LEU A 56 1.33 -0.05 3.84
N LEU A 57 0.66 1.04 3.45
CA LEU A 57 1.29 2.16 2.76
C LEU A 57 2.27 2.84 3.73
N LYS A 58 3.49 3.08 3.28
CA LYS A 58 4.58 3.67 4.09
C LYS A 58 5.10 5.00 3.57
N GLY A 59 4.69 5.40 2.39
CA GLY A 59 4.93 6.72 1.84
C GLY A 59 4.18 6.86 0.53
N PHE A 60 3.93 8.10 0.12
CA PHE A 60 3.49 8.41 -1.23
C PHE A 60 3.93 9.82 -1.58
N ASP A 61 4.14 10.05 -2.86
CA ASP A 61 4.50 11.33 -3.47
C ASP A 61 3.91 11.35 -4.90
N GLU A 62 4.20 12.39 -5.67
CA GLU A 62 3.74 12.53 -7.06
C GLU A 62 4.24 11.39 -8.00
N ASN A 63 5.26 10.65 -7.56
CA ASN A 63 5.80 9.50 -8.29
C ASN A 63 5.06 8.20 -7.97
N GLY A 64 4.42 8.08 -6.80
CA GLY A 64 3.55 6.94 -6.52
C GLY A 64 3.45 6.51 -5.06
N PHE A 65 3.04 5.25 -4.87
CA PHE A 65 2.71 4.67 -3.56
C PHE A 65 3.74 3.64 -3.12
N VAL A 66 4.34 3.84 -1.95
CA VAL A 66 5.46 3.02 -1.44
C VAL A 66 5.01 2.08 -0.33
N PHE A 67 5.40 0.81 -0.43
CA PHE A 67 5.27 -0.19 0.62
C PHE A 67 6.53 -1.07 0.68
N TYR A 68 6.77 -1.71 1.82
CA TYR A 68 7.97 -2.51 2.04
C TYR A 68 7.64 -3.98 2.36
N THR A 69 8.45 -4.89 1.86
CA THR A 69 8.20 -6.35 1.96
C THR A 69 9.50 -7.15 1.83
N ASN A 70 9.39 -8.46 2.04
CA ASN A 70 10.41 -9.43 1.66
C ASN A 70 10.24 -9.79 0.16
N PHE A 71 11.30 -9.64 -0.63
CA PHE A 71 11.38 -9.96 -2.05
C PHE A 71 11.24 -11.47 -2.34
N GLU A 72 11.60 -12.33 -1.40
CA GLU A 72 11.45 -13.79 -1.54
C GLU A 72 10.02 -14.29 -1.22
N SER A 73 9.16 -13.41 -0.71
CA SER A 73 7.75 -13.76 -0.44
C SER A 73 6.97 -14.02 -1.73
N ALA A 74 5.75 -14.57 -1.62
CA ALA A 74 4.88 -14.79 -2.79
C ALA A 74 4.68 -13.48 -3.59
N LYS A 75 4.21 -12.41 -2.92
CA LYS A 75 4.03 -11.09 -3.54
C LYS A 75 5.33 -10.50 -4.09
N GLY A 76 6.47 -10.74 -3.42
CA GLY A 76 7.77 -10.23 -3.83
C GLY A 76 8.20 -10.84 -5.16
N ARG A 77 8.09 -12.17 -5.28
CA ARG A 77 8.40 -12.89 -6.52
C ARG A 77 7.45 -12.54 -7.66
N GLU A 78 6.15 -12.46 -7.37
CA GLU A 78 5.12 -12.06 -8.35
C GLU A 78 5.37 -10.65 -8.90
N ILE A 79 5.72 -9.69 -8.03
CA ILE A 79 6.06 -8.31 -8.46
C ILE A 79 7.36 -8.28 -9.25
N LEU A 80 8.42 -8.95 -8.79
CA LEU A 80 9.69 -8.97 -9.51
C LEU A 80 9.56 -9.61 -10.89
N GLY A 81 8.64 -10.57 -11.07
CA GLY A 81 8.38 -11.20 -12.36
C GLY A 81 7.51 -10.35 -13.31
N SER A 82 6.50 -9.65 -12.80
CA SER A 82 5.51 -8.92 -13.62
C SER A 82 5.73 -7.41 -13.70
N MET A 83 6.43 -6.84 -12.72
CA MET A 83 6.62 -5.40 -12.46
C MET A 83 5.31 -4.60 -12.53
N LYS A 84 4.21 -5.21 -12.04
CA LYS A 84 2.87 -4.62 -12.02
C LYS A 84 2.18 -4.92 -10.70
N ALA A 85 1.41 -3.97 -10.20
CA ALA A 85 0.57 -4.17 -9.03
C ALA A 85 -0.62 -3.20 -9.02
N ALA A 86 -1.58 -3.51 -8.14
CA ALA A 86 -2.68 -2.63 -7.81
C ALA A 86 -2.90 -2.58 -6.29
N MET A 87 -3.42 -1.46 -5.82
CA MET A 87 -3.76 -1.20 -4.43
C MET A 87 -5.22 -0.78 -4.33
N CYS A 88 -5.91 -1.23 -3.29
CA CYS A 88 -7.26 -0.83 -2.95
C CYS A 88 -7.35 -0.45 -1.46
N PHE A 89 -7.58 0.83 -1.20
CA PHE A 89 -7.92 1.37 0.11
C PHE A 89 -9.43 1.33 0.26
N HIS A 90 -9.92 0.91 1.43
CA HIS A 90 -11.35 0.93 1.72
C HIS A 90 -11.58 1.38 3.16
N TRP A 91 -12.03 2.63 3.29
CA TRP A 91 -12.32 3.27 4.56
C TRP A 91 -13.82 3.17 4.81
N LYS A 92 -14.21 2.13 5.56
CA LYS A 92 -15.63 1.83 5.81
C LYS A 92 -16.31 2.92 6.61
N SER A 93 -15.61 3.57 7.54
CA SER A 93 -16.16 4.64 8.37
C SER A 93 -16.57 5.85 7.52
N LEU A 94 -15.79 6.14 6.48
CA LEU A 94 -16.02 7.24 5.53
C LEU A 94 -16.84 6.83 4.31
N ARG A 95 -17.05 5.52 4.12
CA ARG A 95 -17.65 4.94 2.91
C ARG A 95 -16.94 5.40 1.63
N ARG A 96 -15.62 5.40 1.69
CA ARG A 96 -14.72 5.82 0.61
C ARG A 96 -13.81 4.68 0.20
N GLN A 97 -13.49 4.63 -1.09
CA GLN A 97 -12.52 3.70 -1.66
C GLN A 97 -11.58 4.44 -2.59
N VAL A 98 -10.30 4.06 -2.56
CA VAL A 98 -9.31 4.49 -3.55
C VAL A 98 -8.66 3.27 -4.17
N ARG A 99 -8.64 3.22 -5.50
CA ARG A 99 -7.91 2.20 -6.26
C ARG A 99 -6.77 2.86 -7.02
N ALA A 100 -5.56 2.31 -6.92
CA ALA A 100 -4.41 2.74 -7.71
C ALA A 100 -3.79 1.53 -8.39
N ARG A 101 -3.41 1.62 -9.67
CA ARG A 101 -2.72 0.53 -10.37
C ARG A 101 -1.71 1.05 -11.37
N GLY A 102 -0.65 0.30 -11.59
CA GLY A 102 0.39 0.69 -12.54
C GLY A 102 1.62 -0.22 -12.51
N PRO A 103 2.65 0.14 -13.27
CA PRO A 103 3.97 -0.45 -13.13
C PRO A 103 4.52 -0.25 -11.71
N VAL A 104 5.45 -1.12 -11.36
CA VAL A 104 6.15 -1.09 -10.07
C VAL A 104 7.61 -0.79 -10.29
N GLU A 105 8.18 0.03 -9.43
CA GLU A 105 9.61 0.27 -9.31
C GLU A 105 10.13 -0.27 -7.97
N ILE A 106 11.40 -0.67 -7.94
CA ILE A 106 12.09 -1.00 -6.69
C ILE A 106 12.61 0.31 -6.10
N VAL A 107 12.35 0.55 -4.82
CA VAL A 107 12.94 1.71 -4.12
C VAL A 107 14.45 1.55 -4.01
N THR A 108 15.17 2.67 -3.90
CA THR A 108 16.62 2.64 -3.75
C THR A 108 17.04 1.93 -2.46
N GLU A 109 18.26 1.37 -2.42
CA GLU A 109 18.78 0.76 -1.19
C GLU A 109 18.81 1.77 -0.03
N ALA A 110 19.18 3.02 -0.31
CA ALA A 110 19.20 4.08 0.69
C ALA A 110 17.82 4.38 1.27
N GLU A 111 16.77 4.46 0.43
CA GLU A 111 15.38 4.61 0.90
C GLU A 111 14.93 3.39 1.74
N ALA A 112 15.30 2.18 1.33
CA ALA A 112 14.99 0.95 2.07
C ALA A 112 15.71 0.88 3.42
N ASP A 113 16.98 1.25 3.48
CA ASP A 113 17.78 1.31 4.70
C ASP A 113 17.25 2.37 5.66
N ALA A 114 16.99 3.59 5.16
CA ALA A 114 16.43 4.68 5.94
C ALA A 114 15.09 4.26 6.57
N TYR A 115 14.16 3.74 5.77
CA TYR A 115 12.88 3.27 6.29
C TYR A 115 13.04 2.09 7.25
N TYR A 116 13.88 1.10 6.94
CA TYR A 116 14.13 -0.05 7.82
C TYR A 116 14.62 0.39 9.20
N ALA A 117 15.52 1.37 9.27
CA ALA A 117 16.07 1.91 10.52
C ALA A 117 14.99 2.52 11.44
N THR A 118 13.94 3.12 10.86
CA THR A 118 12.80 3.68 11.64
C THR A 118 11.92 2.61 12.29
N ARG A 119 11.99 1.35 11.83
CA ARG A 119 11.09 0.30 12.30
C ARG A 119 11.43 -0.10 13.74
N PRO A 120 10.40 -0.44 14.56
CA PRO A 120 10.62 -0.98 15.90
C PRO A 120 11.59 -2.16 15.87
N ARG A 121 12.44 -2.28 16.89
CA ARG A 121 13.50 -3.30 16.95
C ARG A 121 12.95 -4.71 16.69
N GLY A 122 11.83 -5.07 17.32
CA GLY A 122 11.16 -6.36 17.11
C GLY A 122 10.71 -6.59 15.66
N SER A 123 10.27 -5.54 14.96
CA SER A 123 9.91 -5.64 13.53
C SER A 123 11.13 -5.83 12.62
N ARG A 124 12.28 -5.24 12.99
CA ARG A 124 13.56 -5.47 12.32
C ARG A 124 14.05 -6.92 12.52
N ILE A 125 14.03 -7.42 13.76
CA ILE A 125 14.31 -8.83 14.08
C ILE A 125 13.37 -9.76 13.33
N GLY A 126 12.07 -9.48 13.32
CA GLY A 126 11.08 -10.29 12.61
C GLY A 126 11.35 -10.39 11.11
N ALA A 127 11.94 -9.37 10.49
CA ALA A 127 12.33 -9.41 9.08
C ALA A 127 13.49 -10.38 8.82
N TRP A 128 14.38 -10.60 9.79
CA TRP A 128 15.43 -11.62 9.70
C TRP A 128 14.92 -13.03 10.01
N ALA A 129 14.10 -13.15 11.07
CA ALA A 129 13.61 -14.44 11.54
C ALA A 129 12.58 -15.09 10.60
N SER A 130 11.75 -14.28 9.94
CA SER A 130 10.65 -14.78 9.12
C SER A 130 11.07 -15.07 7.68
N LYS A 131 11.05 -16.35 7.31
CA LYS A 131 11.09 -16.80 5.91
C LYS A 131 9.72 -16.60 5.25
N GLN A 132 9.35 -15.33 5.00
CA GLN A 132 8.00 -14.95 4.60
C GLN A 132 7.48 -15.78 3.40
N SER A 133 6.28 -16.35 3.53
CA SER A 133 5.61 -17.20 2.54
C SER A 133 6.26 -18.58 2.29
N ARG A 134 7.20 -19.02 3.12
CA ARG A 134 7.67 -20.42 3.13
C ARG A 134 6.83 -21.28 4.09
N PRO A 135 6.74 -22.60 3.88
CA PRO A 135 6.13 -23.49 4.85
C PRO A 135 6.75 -23.30 6.24
N LEU A 136 5.91 -23.15 7.24
CA LEU A 136 6.32 -23.03 8.64
C LEU A 136 6.20 -24.41 9.28
N GLU A 137 7.31 -24.92 9.80
CA GLU A 137 7.34 -26.21 10.50
C GLU A 137 6.44 -26.19 11.75
N SER A 138 6.58 -25.17 12.59
CA SER A 138 5.76 -24.96 13.77
C SER A 138 5.84 -23.51 14.26
N ARG A 139 4.89 -23.10 15.09
CA ARG A 139 4.97 -21.81 15.80
C ARG A 139 6.24 -21.70 16.66
N PHE A 140 6.61 -22.78 17.35
CA PHE A 140 7.81 -22.84 18.16
C PHE A 140 9.09 -22.62 17.34
N ALA A 141 9.15 -23.15 16.10
CA ALA A 141 10.29 -22.91 15.21
C ALA A 141 10.45 -21.41 14.87
N LEU A 142 9.35 -20.68 14.67
CA LEU A 142 9.38 -19.23 14.46
C LEU A 142 9.85 -18.48 15.72
N GLU A 143 9.31 -18.83 16.88
CA GLU A 143 9.69 -18.22 18.16
C GLU A 143 11.18 -18.44 18.48
N LYS A 144 11.69 -19.65 18.21
CA LYS A 144 13.12 -19.98 18.29
C LYS A 144 13.96 -19.10 17.37
N ALA A 145 13.55 -18.94 16.10
CA ALA A 145 14.26 -18.09 15.16
C ALA A 145 14.26 -16.62 15.60
N VAL A 146 13.15 -16.11 16.15
CA VAL A 146 13.08 -14.76 16.71
C VAL A 146 14.05 -14.60 17.88
N ALA A 147 14.10 -15.56 18.81
CA ALA A 147 15.04 -15.54 19.92
C ALA A 147 16.51 -15.59 19.44
N GLU A 148 16.83 -16.43 18.46
CA GLU A 148 18.16 -16.53 17.86
C GLU A 148 18.61 -15.19 17.26
N TYR A 149 17.79 -14.55 16.42
CA TYR A 149 18.14 -13.26 15.82
C TYR A 149 18.16 -12.13 16.85
N THR A 150 17.32 -12.21 17.90
CA THR A 150 17.37 -11.26 19.03
C THR A 150 18.71 -11.35 19.74
N ALA A 151 19.22 -12.55 20.01
CA ALA A 151 20.53 -12.75 20.62
C ALA A 151 21.66 -12.32 19.67
N ARG A 152 21.57 -12.68 18.39
CA ARG A 152 22.57 -12.33 17.36
C ARG A 152 22.71 -10.82 17.18
N HIS A 153 21.62 -10.09 17.31
CA HIS A 153 21.59 -8.64 17.28
C HIS A 153 21.22 -8.09 18.65
N ALA A 154 21.87 -8.54 19.73
CA ALA A 154 21.57 -8.06 21.08
C ALA A 154 22.00 -6.59 21.28
N ILE A 155 23.13 -6.20 20.68
CA ILE A 155 23.75 -4.89 20.83
C ILE A 155 23.89 -4.22 19.47
N GLY A 156 23.71 -2.90 19.44
CA GLY A 156 23.91 -2.09 18.24
C GLY A 156 22.75 -2.14 17.24
N GLU A 157 23.06 -1.70 16.03
CA GLU A 157 22.11 -1.63 14.93
C GLU A 157 21.82 -3.01 14.34
N ILE A 158 20.56 -3.20 13.92
CA ILE A 158 20.16 -4.38 13.15
C ILE A 158 20.23 -3.96 11.68
N PRO A 159 21.14 -4.53 10.87
CA PRO A 159 21.20 -4.23 9.45
C PRO A 159 19.96 -4.74 8.73
N ARG A 160 19.57 -4.11 7.63
CA ARG A 160 18.49 -4.60 6.76
C ARG A 160 18.91 -5.93 6.10
N PRO A 161 18.06 -6.98 6.11
CA PRO A 161 18.33 -8.18 5.33
C PRO A 161 18.36 -7.85 3.83
N LYS A 162 19.27 -8.47 3.06
CA LYS A 162 19.39 -8.24 1.60
C LYS A 162 18.10 -8.51 0.82
N HIS A 163 17.28 -9.45 1.29
CA HIS A 163 16.00 -9.81 0.67
C HIS A 163 14.84 -8.88 1.08
N TRP A 164 15.08 -7.88 1.93
CA TRP A 164 14.03 -6.97 2.39
C TRP A 164 14.24 -5.58 1.78
N SER A 165 13.21 -5.05 1.13
CA SER A 165 13.25 -3.73 0.50
C SER A 165 11.82 -3.21 0.26
N GLY A 166 11.68 -2.15 -0.53
CA GLY A 166 10.42 -1.53 -0.90
C GLY A 166 10.11 -1.56 -2.38
N PHE A 167 8.83 -1.38 -2.68
CA PHE A 167 8.30 -1.19 -4.01
C PHE A 167 7.49 0.11 -4.04
N ARG A 168 7.60 0.85 -5.15
CA ARG A 168 6.75 1.99 -5.50
C ARG A 168 5.81 1.58 -6.62
N ILE A 169 4.50 1.65 -6.42
CA ILE A 169 3.54 1.59 -7.52
C ILE A 169 3.51 2.98 -8.15
N VAL A 170 3.92 3.09 -9.42
CA VAL A 170 3.80 4.32 -10.22
C VAL A 170 2.44 4.25 -10.90
N PRO A 171 1.39 4.91 -10.37
CA PRO A 171 0.03 4.68 -10.84
C PRO A 171 -0.14 5.21 -12.26
N GLN A 172 -0.73 4.40 -13.13
CA GLN A 172 -1.27 4.85 -14.42
C GLN A 172 -2.71 5.32 -14.28
N THR A 173 -3.42 4.78 -13.29
CA THR A 173 -4.78 5.21 -12.94
C THR A 173 -4.96 5.26 -11.43
N ILE A 174 -5.68 6.28 -10.95
CA ILE A 174 -6.16 6.41 -9.58
C ILE A 174 -7.67 6.67 -9.62
N GLU A 175 -8.46 5.79 -9.03
CA GLU A 175 -9.92 5.91 -8.94
C GLU A 175 -10.34 6.24 -7.51
N PHE A 176 -11.19 7.26 -7.38
CA PHE A 176 -11.86 7.66 -6.15
C PHE A 176 -13.33 7.29 -6.24
N TRP A 177 -13.80 6.53 -5.27
CA TRP A 177 -15.18 6.09 -5.15
C TRP A 177 -15.76 6.56 -3.82
N HIS A 178 -16.97 7.12 -3.85
CA HIS A 178 -17.69 7.55 -2.65
C HIS A 178 -19.12 7.01 -2.67
N ASP A 179 -19.53 6.38 -1.56
CA ASP A 179 -20.92 5.96 -1.35
C ASP A 179 -21.89 7.15 -1.41
N ARG A 180 -23.07 6.92 -2.00
CA ARG A 180 -24.15 7.90 -2.15
C ARG A 180 -25.49 7.19 -2.04
N PRO A 181 -26.58 7.89 -1.67
CA PRO A 181 -27.92 7.33 -1.64
C PRO A 181 -28.31 6.66 -2.97
N PHE A 182 -29.22 5.69 -2.89
CA PHE A 182 -29.76 4.97 -4.05
C PHE A 182 -28.73 4.21 -4.90
N ARG A 183 -27.52 3.94 -4.38
CA ARG A 183 -26.39 3.30 -5.08
C ARG A 183 -25.85 4.11 -6.26
N LEU A 184 -26.17 5.41 -6.31
CA LEU A 184 -25.67 6.34 -7.32
C LEU A 184 -24.30 6.90 -6.91
N HIS A 185 -23.34 5.99 -6.71
CA HIS A 185 -22.01 6.30 -6.20
C HIS A 185 -21.24 7.25 -7.12
N ASP A 186 -20.50 8.18 -6.53
CA ASP A 186 -19.58 9.02 -7.30
C ASP A 186 -18.31 8.23 -7.60
N ARG A 187 -17.92 8.20 -8.87
CA ARG A 187 -16.67 7.57 -9.34
C ARG A 187 -15.89 8.53 -10.22
N ILE A 188 -14.69 8.89 -9.78
CA ILE A 188 -13.77 9.76 -10.53
C ILE A 188 -12.47 9.00 -10.75
N VAL A 189 -12.07 8.85 -12.01
CA VAL A 189 -10.81 8.22 -12.40
C VAL A 189 -9.88 9.28 -12.95
N PHE A 190 -8.70 9.36 -12.37
CA PHE A 190 -7.55 10.05 -12.92
C PHE A 190 -6.70 9.05 -13.70
N SER A 191 -6.39 9.33 -14.96
CA SER A 191 -5.49 8.53 -15.80
C SER A 191 -4.30 9.37 -16.25
N ARG A 192 -3.08 8.83 -16.21
CA ARG A 192 -1.91 9.55 -16.73
C ARG A 192 -2.07 9.79 -18.22
N ASN A 193 -1.81 11.01 -18.66
CA ASN A 193 -1.84 11.38 -20.08
C ASN A 193 -0.42 11.40 -20.68
N ALA A 194 -0.35 11.57 -22.01
CA ALA A 194 0.91 11.54 -22.74
C ALA A 194 1.87 12.69 -22.39
N GLU A 195 1.37 13.78 -21.83
CA GLU A 195 2.13 14.97 -21.43
C GLU A 195 2.68 14.86 -19.99
N GLY A 196 2.42 13.74 -19.31
CA GLY A 196 2.84 13.48 -17.92
C GLY A 196 1.87 14.02 -16.86
N GLY A 197 0.76 14.64 -17.28
CA GLY A 197 -0.33 15.09 -16.41
C GLY A 197 -1.40 14.03 -16.17
N TRP A 198 -2.56 14.46 -15.68
CA TRP A 198 -3.70 13.60 -15.36
C TRP A 198 -4.97 14.05 -16.09
N ASP A 199 -5.58 13.14 -16.83
CA ASP A 199 -6.93 13.31 -17.35
C ASP A 199 -7.94 12.80 -16.32
N LYS A 200 -9.08 13.47 -16.21
CA LYS A 200 -10.13 13.14 -15.23
C LYS A 200 -11.43 12.74 -15.93
N THR A 201 -11.97 11.60 -15.55
CA THR A 201 -13.23 11.06 -16.09
C THR A 201 -14.17 10.63 -14.97
N ARG A 202 -15.45 10.98 -15.09
CA ARG A 202 -16.51 10.47 -14.22
C ARG A 202 -17.07 9.16 -14.79
N LEU A 203 -17.20 8.14 -13.95
CA LEU A 203 -17.77 6.84 -14.34
C LEU A 203 -19.15 6.65 -13.73
N TYR A 204 -20.00 5.87 -14.39
CA TYR A 204 -21.21 5.33 -13.77
C TYR A 204 -20.84 4.38 -12.60
N PRO A 205 -21.66 4.34 -11.54
CA PRO A 205 -21.46 3.44 -10.40
C PRO A 205 -21.43 1.96 -10.81
#